data_AF-A0A969F1P1-F1
#
_entry.id   AF-A0A969F1P1-F1
#
_cell.length_a   1.000
_cell.length_b   1.000
_cell.length_c   1.000
_cell.angle_alpha   90.00
_cell.angle_beta   90.00
_cell.angle_gamma   90.00
#
_symmetry.space_group_name_H-M   'P 1'
#
loop_
_entity.id
_entity.type
_entity.pdbx_description
1 polymer ?
#
loop_
_entity_poly.entity_id
_entity_poly.type
_entity_poly.pdbx_seq_one_letter_code
_entity_poly.pdbx_strand_id
1 'polypeptide(L)'
;MNTNEILALYDEQERKNGEHPSYQREVTPELTRHMSKDLNRLSFIIYSKLTAENADAMIQREVHNFKQHGGRGLEWKTYRHDSPPDLPQRLVNHGFEADEEEGLLVMDLQNCAEVYLQPVTADVRRIGVEQLRDVTAVHEIVWESNF
;
A
#
# COMPACT_ATOMS: atom_id res chain seq x y z
N MET A 1 9.27 21.99 3.13
CA MET A 1 8.27 20.92 3.29
C MET A 1 8.45 20.26 4.65
N ASN A 2 7.39 20.16 5.46
CA ASN A 2 7.43 19.54 6.79
C ASN A 2 7.13 18.04 6.67
N THR A 3 8.10 17.18 7.00
CA THR A 3 7.96 15.72 6.87
C THR A 3 6.77 15.16 7.65
N ASN A 4 6.51 15.64 8.86
CA ASN A 4 5.42 15.12 9.69
C ASN A 4 4.05 15.49 9.11
N GLU A 5 3.92 16.68 8.53
CA GLU A 5 2.69 17.10 7.84
C GLU A 5 2.44 16.27 6.58
N ILE A 6 3.50 15.98 5.81
CA ILE A 6 3.40 15.14 4.61
C ILE A 6 3.05 13.69 4.97
N LEU A 7 3.69 13.11 5.98
CA LEU A 7 3.36 11.76 6.45
C LEU A 7 1.92 11.68 6.97
N ALA A 8 1.46 12.69 7.72
CA ALA A 8 0.08 12.76 8.17
C ALA A 8 -0.91 12.88 6.99
N LEU A 9 -0.54 13.64 5.94
CA LEU A 9 -1.35 13.76 4.73
C LEU A 9 -1.40 12.44 3.95
N TYR A 10 -0.27 11.76 3.80
CA TYR A 10 -0.19 10.44 3.18
C TYR A 10 -1.02 9.40 3.94
N ASP A 11 -0.90 9.38 5.26
CA ASP A 11 -1.71 8.52 6.12
C ASP A 11 -3.20 8.80 5.95
N GLU A 12 -3.60 10.06 5.90
CA GLU A 12 -5.01 10.44 5.77
C GLU A 12 -5.57 10.13 4.37
N GLN A 13 -4.87 10.53 3.31
CA GLN A 13 -5.40 10.46 1.95
C GLN A 13 -5.22 9.08 1.33
N GLU A 14 -4.02 8.51 1.40
CA GLU A 14 -3.70 7.26 0.71
C GLU A 14 -4.00 6.05 1.58
N ARG A 15 -3.55 6.05 2.84
CA ARG A 15 -3.62 4.84 3.67
C ARG A 15 -4.98 4.65 4.34
N LYS A 16 -5.53 5.71 4.94
CA LYS A 16 -6.85 5.63 5.57
C LYS A 16 -7.95 5.69 4.53
N ASN A 17 -7.97 6.70 3.68
CA ASN A 17 -9.13 7.00 2.83
C ASN A 17 -8.99 6.56 1.37
N GLY A 18 -7.86 5.98 0.97
CA GLY A 18 -7.65 5.48 -0.38
C GLY A 18 -8.65 4.37 -0.73
N GLU A 19 -9.14 4.37 -1.97
CA GLU A 19 -10.03 3.34 -2.49
C GLU A 19 -9.43 2.69 -3.74
N HIS A 20 -9.62 1.38 -3.87
CA HIS A 20 -9.17 0.64 -5.04
C HIS A 20 -10.30 -0.23 -5.62
N PRO A 21 -10.63 -0.13 -6.92
CA PRO A 21 -11.79 -0.83 -7.51
C PRO A 21 -11.79 -2.35 -7.30
N SER A 22 -10.62 -2.97 -7.33
CA SER A 22 -10.44 -4.42 -7.13
C SER A 22 -10.55 -4.92 -5.69
N TYR A 23 -10.79 -4.03 -4.72
CA TYR A 23 -10.81 -4.38 -3.31
C TYR A 23 -12.10 -3.90 -2.64
N GLN A 24 -12.51 -4.60 -1.59
CA GLN A 24 -13.47 -4.12 -0.61
C GLN A 24 -12.69 -3.49 0.54
N ARG A 25 -12.88 -2.19 0.75
CA ARG A 25 -12.26 -1.48 1.88
C ARG A 25 -13.09 -1.71 3.15
N GLU A 26 -12.41 -2.07 4.22
CA GLU A 26 -12.98 -2.24 5.55
C GLU A 26 -12.20 -1.41 6.57
N VAL A 27 -12.93 -0.78 7.50
CA VAL A 27 -12.36 0.14 8.49
C VAL A 27 -12.78 -0.31 9.88
N THR A 28 -11.81 -0.38 10.79
CA THR A 28 -12.04 -0.46 12.23
C THR A 28 -11.43 0.76 12.90
N PRO A 29 -11.66 1.00 14.21
CA PRO A 29 -11.00 2.08 14.93
C PRO A 29 -9.45 1.98 14.88
N GLU A 30 -8.91 0.76 14.77
CA GLU A 30 -7.47 0.50 14.83
C GLU A 30 -6.79 0.45 13.47
N LEU A 31 -7.51 0.10 12.39
CA LEU A 31 -6.89 -0.16 11.08
C LEU A 31 -7.81 0.03 9.89
N THR A 32 -7.21 0.13 8.71
CA THR A 32 -7.87 0.06 7.40
C THR A 32 -7.28 -1.08 6.59
N ARG A 33 -8.15 -1.94 6.05
CA ARG A 33 -7.78 -3.09 5.23
C ARG A 33 -8.56 -3.14 3.93
N HIS A 34 -7.95 -3.77 2.94
CA HIS A 34 -8.47 -3.96 1.59
C HIS A 34 -8.52 -5.46 1.31
N MET A 35 -9.73 -6.00 1.31
CA MET A 35 -10.00 -7.41 1.01
C MET A 35 -10.16 -7.58 -0.49
N SER A 36 -9.37 -8.45 -1.11
CA SER A 36 -9.41 -8.60 -2.56
C SER A 36 -10.73 -9.22 -3.02
N LYS A 37 -11.29 -8.68 -4.11
CA LYS A 37 -12.46 -9.30 -4.78
C LYS A 37 -12.08 -10.53 -5.61
N ASP A 38 -10.79 -10.73 -5.86
CA ASP A 38 -10.22 -11.90 -6.53
C ASP A 38 -9.33 -12.66 -5.54
N LEU A 39 -9.71 -13.90 -5.23
CA LEU A 39 -9.00 -14.74 -4.27
C LEU A 39 -7.57 -15.10 -4.70
N ASN A 40 -7.22 -14.92 -5.98
CA ASN A 40 -5.85 -15.11 -6.47
C ASN A 40 -4.94 -13.90 -6.22
N ARG A 41 -5.45 -12.83 -5.61
CA ARG A 41 -4.70 -11.62 -5.28
C ARG A 41 -4.56 -11.47 -3.76
N LEU A 42 -3.45 -10.88 -3.33
CA LEU A 42 -3.25 -10.56 -1.91
C LEU A 42 -4.28 -9.53 -1.45
N SER A 43 -4.84 -9.75 -0.27
CA SER A 43 -5.49 -8.71 0.52
C SER A 43 -4.42 -7.98 1.35
N PHE A 44 -4.69 -6.76 1.79
CA PHE A 44 -3.69 -6.01 2.54
C PHE A 44 -4.27 -5.11 3.63
N ILE A 45 -3.52 -4.93 4.71
CA ILE A 45 -3.71 -3.88 5.72
C ILE A 45 -2.71 -2.77 5.38
N ILE A 46 -3.22 -1.56 5.10
CA ILE A 46 -2.38 -0.43 4.66
C ILE A 46 -2.19 0.65 5.74
N TYR A 47 -3.09 0.70 6.71
CA TYR A 47 -3.02 1.60 7.85
C TYR A 47 -3.32 0.86 9.13
N SER A 48 -2.53 1.11 10.18
CA SER A 48 -2.81 0.65 11.53
C SER A 48 -2.27 1.64 12.55
N LYS A 49 -3.07 1.97 13.57
CA LYS A 49 -2.64 2.76 14.73
C LYS A 49 -2.81 1.92 15.99
N LEU A 50 -1.75 1.21 16.33
CA LEU A 50 -1.72 0.26 17.44
C LEU A 50 -0.91 0.84 18.62
N THR A 51 -1.10 0.22 19.77
CA THR A 51 -0.29 0.47 20.97
C THR A 51 0.52 -0.79 21.30
N ALA A 52 1.54 -0.64 22.14
CA ALA A 52 2.34 -1.80 22.56
C ALA A 52 1.49 -2.87 23.26
N GLU A 53 0.42 -2.45 23.93
CA GLU A 53 -0.49 -3.32 24.69
C GLU A 53 -1.47 -4.09 23.79
N ASN A 54 -1.89 -3.50 22.66
CA ASN A 54 -2.90 -4.11 21.80
C ASN A 54 -2.33 -4.78 20.54
N ALA A 55 -1.09 -4.48 20.15
CA ALA A 55 -0.56 -4.85 18.84
C ALA A 55 -0.65 -6.37 18.59
N ASP A 56 -0.18 -7.20 19.51
CA ASP A 56 -0.17 -8.66 19.33
C ASP A 56 -1.57 -9.26 19.22
N ALA A 57 -2.49 -8.81 20.08
CA ALA A 57 -3.87 -9.26 20.05
C ALA A 57 -4.56 -8.87 18.73
N MET A 58 -4.24 -7.68 18.23
CA MET A 58 -4.76 -7.19 16.96
C MET A 58 -4.21 -7.97 15.77
N ILE A 59 -2.90 -8.22 15.73
CA ILE A 59 -2.29 -9.06 14.68
C ILE A 59 -2.95 -10.44 14.65
N GLN A 60 -3.10 -11.10 15.79
CA GLN A 60 -3.77 -12.40 15.87
C GLN A 60 -5.22 -12.36 15.39
N ARG A 61 -5.98 -11.30 15.75
CA ARG A 61 -7.36 -11.11 15.31
C ARG A 61 -7.45 -11.00 13.79
N GLU A 62 -6.55 -10.23 13.17
CA GLU A 62 -6.54 -10.03 11.73
C GLU A 62 -6.13 -11.29 10.96
N VAL A 63 -5.14 -12.02 11.48
CA VAL A 63 -4.77 -13.36 10.95
C VAL A 63 -5.95 -14.31 11.01
N HIS A 64 -6.68 -14.35 12.13
CA HIS A 64 -7.87 -15.19 12.27
C HIS A 64 -8.98 -14.77 11.31
N ASN A 65 -9.28 -13.47 11.22
CA ASN A 65 -10.28 -12.92 10.32
C ASN A 65 -9.98 -13.30 8.86
N PHE A 66 -8.74 -13.06 8.40
CA PHE A 66 -8.33 -13.41 7.04
C PHE A 66 -8.43 -14.91 6.76
N LYS A 67 -8.08 -15.77 7.72
CA LYS A 67 -8.25 -17.23 7.57
C LYS A 67 -9.71 -17.65 7.40
N GLN A 68 -10.66 -16.92 7.98
CA GLN A 68 -12.09 -17.18 7.75
C GLN A 68 -12.54 -16.69 6.37
N HIS A 69 -11.96 -15.60 5.87
CA HIS A 69 -12.27 -15.06 4.54
C HIS A 69 -11.67 -15.90 3.40
N GLY A 70 -10.41 -16.33 3.55
CA GLY A 70 -9.65 -17.04 2.52
C GLY A 70 -8.99 -16.10 1.50
N GLY A 71 -8.19 -16.68 0.59
CA GLY A 71 -7.48 -15.95 -0.48
C GLY A 71 -5.99 -16.29 -0.53
N ARG A 72 -5.26 -15.65 -1.45
CA ARG A 72 -3.84 -15.90 -1.70
C ARG A 72 -2.95 -15.58 -0.50
N GLY A 73 -3.28 -14.55 0.26
CA GLY A 73 -2.50 -14.11 1.41
C GLY A 73 -2.93 -12.72 1.90
N LEU A 74 -2.42 -12.37 3.08
CA LEU A 74 -2.61 -11.07 3.72
C LEU A 74 -1.25 -10.39 3.85
N GLU A 75 -1.12 -9.22 3.25
CA GLU A 75 0.03 -8.33 3.43
C GLU A 75 -0.28 -7.29 4.53
N TRP A 76 0.71 -6.95 5.36
CA TRP A 76 0.60 -5.84 6.30
C TRP A 76 1.68 -4.80 5.97
N LYS A 77 1.27 -3.68 5.36
CA LYS A 77 2.21 -2.62 4.99
C LYS A 77 2.55 -1.79 6.23
N THR A 78 3.81 -1.84 6.64
CA THR A 78 4.33 -1.08 7.78
C THR A 78 5.19 0.08 7.33
N TYR A 79 5.11 1.20 8.06
CA TYR A 79 5.95 2.37 7.85
C TYR A 79 6.73 2.68 9.12
N ARG A 80 7.92 3.28 8.97
CA ARG A 80 8.80 3.61 10.12
C ARG A 80 8.16 4.56 11.13
N HIS A 81 7.13 5.33 10.73
CA HIS A 81 6.38 6.22 11.60
C HIS A 81 5.14 5.56 12.24
N ASP A 82 4.88 4.29 11.97
CA ASP A 82 3.80 3.55 12.61
C ASP A 82 4.12 3.27 14.09
N SER A 83 3.06 2.98 14.85
CA SER A 83 3.15 2.59 16.25
C SER A 83 2.58 1.19 16.47
N PRO A 84 3.20 0.35 17.32
CA PRO A 84 4.49 0.59 17.99
C PRO A 84 5.69 0.46 17.03
N PRO A 85 6.87 1.04 17.34
CA PRO A 85 8.05 0.97 16.46
C PRO A 85 8.56 -0.45 16.19
N ASP A 86 8.23 -1.41 17.06
CA ASP A 86 8.56 -2.83 16.91
C ASP A 86 7.48 -3.64 16.18
N LEU A 87 6.47 -2.97 15.59
CA LEU A 87 5.38 -3.61 14.84
C LEU A 87 5.88 -4.60 13.77
N PRO A 88 6.91 -4.29 12.95
CA PRO A 88 7.44 -5.27 11.98
C PRO A 88 7.93 -6.56 12.65
N GLN A 89 8.66 -6.45 13.77
CA GLN A 89 9.15 -7.62 14.50
C GLN A 89 8.00 -8.43 15.12
N ARG A 90 6.94 -7.75 15.58
CA ARG A 90 5.73 -8.43 16.08
C ARG A 90 5.04 -9.20 14.97
N LEU A 91 4.87 -8.62 13.78
CA LEU A 91 4.28 -9.30 12.63
C LEU A 91 5.06 -10.59 12.30
N VAL A 92 6.38 -10.53 12.25
CA VAL A 92 7.24 -11.71 12.05
C VAL A 92 6.99 -12.77 13.12
N ASN A 93 6.89 -12.37 14.39
CA ASN A 93 6.60 -13.30 15.49
C ASN A 93 5.22 -13.98 15.38
N HIS A 94 4.28 -13.41 14.61
CA HIS A 94 2.96 -14.00 14.30
C HIS A 94 2.90 -14.70 12.94
N GLY A 95 4.06 -14.93 12.30
CA GLY A 95 4.17 -15.73 11.08
C GLY A 95 4.03 -14.97 9.77
N PHE A 96 4.16 -13.63 9.79
CA PHE A 96 4.40 -12.86 8.58
C PHE A 96 5.86 -13.01 8.14
N GLU A 97 6.12 -12.90 6.84
CA GLU A 97 7.46 -12.79 6.27
C GLU A 97 7.73 -11.31 5.94
N ALA A 98 8.91 -10.82 6.28
CA ALA A 98 9.31 -9.45 5.94
C ALA A 98 9.73 -9.40 4.47
N ASP A 99 9.17 -8.45 3.73
CA ASP A 99 9.55 -8.17 2.34
C ASP A 99 10.67 -7.11 2.29
N GLU A 100 11.17 -6.81 1.10
CA GLU A 100 12.19 -5.80 0.87
C GLU A 100 11.78 -4.41 1.37
N GLU A 101 12.74 -3.63 1.89
CA GLU A 101 12.47 -2.28 2.34
C GLU A 101 12.26 -1.34 1.14
N GLU A 102 11.08 -0.69 1.10
CA GLU A 102 10.75 0.33 0.12
C GLU A 102 10.78 1.75 0.71
N GLY A 103 11.05 2.75 -0.15
CA GLY A 103 11.07 4.16 0.23
C GLY A 103 9.85 4.94 -0.29
N LEU A 104 9.20 5.69 0.60
CA LEU A 104 8.22 6.70 0.19
C LEU A 104 8.94 7.94 -0.34
N LEU A 105 8.85 8.19 -1.65
CA LEU A 105 9.46 9.35 -2.30
C LEU A 105 8.49 10.52 -2.36
N VAL A 106 8.98 11.71 -2.05
CA VAL A 106 8.19 12.96 -2.07
C VAL A 106 8.96 14.02 -2.83
N MET A 107 8.29 14.71 -3.75
CA MET A 107 8.85 15.81 -4.53
C MET A 107 8.00 17.08 -4.39
N ASP A 108 8.64 18.19 -4.00
CA ASP A 108 8.00 19.50 -3.98
C ASP A 108 7.97 20.09 -5.39
N LEU A 109 6.78 20.13 -6.00
CA LEU A 109 6.59 20.62 -7.37
C LEU A 109 6.84 22.13 -7.52
N GLN A 110 6.84 22.91 -6.44
CA GLN A 110 7.14 24.35 -6.49
C GLN A 110 8.65 24.63 -6.49
N ASN A 111 9.44 23.69 -5.97
CA ASN A 111 10.88 23.85 -5.75
C ASN A 111 11.71 22.69 -6.36
N CYS A 112 11.17 21.95 -7.33
CA CYS A 112 11.89 20.85 -7.99
C CYS A 112 12.87 21.36 -9.06
N ALA A 113 13.79 20.49 -9.47
CA ALA A 113 14.77 20.82 -10.51
C ALA A 113 14.07 21.11 -11.85
N GLU A 114 14.54 22.14 -12.55
CA GLU A 114 13.94 22.62 -13.82
C GLU A 114 13.87 21.54 -14.91
N VAL A 115 14.75 20.54 -14.86
CA VAL A 115 14.72 19.37 -15.75
C VAL A 115 13.39 18.61 -15.71
N TYR A 116 12.71 18.59 -14.56
CA TYR A 116 11.40 17.95 -14.40
C TYR A 116 10.23 18.82 -14.86
N LEU A 117 10.47 20.10 -15.14
CA LEU A 117 9.47 21.07 -15.57
C LEU A 117 9.54 21.36 -17.08
N GLN A 118 10.42 20.67 -17.80
CA GLN A 118 10.54 20.82 -19.25
C GLN A 118 9.25 20.36 -19.96
N PRO A 119 8.85 21.02 -21.07
CA PRO A 119 7.69 20.60 -21.84
C PRO A 119 7.80 19.14 -22.29
N VAL A 120 6.70 18.40 -22.19
CA VAL A 120 6.66 17.02 -22.68
C VAL A 120 6.74 17.03 -24.21
N THR A 121 7.74 16.34 -24.77
CA THR A 121 7.92 16.19 -26.22
C THR A 121 7.25 14.92 -26.76
N ALA A 122 6.83 14.02 -25.88
CA ALA A 122 6.08 12.82 -26.23
C ALA A 122 4.58 13.11 -26.39
N ASP A 123 3.88 12.27 -27.15
CA ASP A 123 2.42 12.29 -27.24
C ASP A 123 1.80 11.61 -26.02
N VAL A 124 1.24 12.42 -25.11
CA VAL A 124 0.60 11.95 -23.88
C VAL A 124 -0.90 11.80 -24.09
N ARG A 125 -1.39 10.57 -23.98
CA ARG A 125 -2.81 10.23 -24.20
C ARG A 125 -3.41 9.61 -22.94
N ARG A 126 -4.64 10.00 -22.63
CA ARG A 126 -5.47 9.28 -21.65
C ARG A 126 -5.86 7.92 -22.25
N ILE A 127 -5.63 6.85 -21.52
CA ILE A 127 -5.99 5.49 -21.95
C ILE A 127 -7.44 5.14 -21.58
N GLY A 128 -8.07 4.33 -22.42
CA GLY A 128 -9.32 3.61 -22.17
C GLY A 128 -9.09 2.10 -22.10
N VAL A 129 -10.18 1.33 -22.02
CA VAL A 129 -10.14 -0.14 -21.90
C VAL A 129 -9.41 -0.76 -23.11
N GLU A 130 -9.67 -0.24 -24.30
CA GLU A 130 -9.02 -0.64 -25.55
C GLU A 130 -7.49 -0.54 -25.55
N GLN A 131 -6.87 0.33 -24.73
CA GLN A 131 -5.41 0.48 -24.64
C GLN A 131 -4.78 -0.31 -23.48
N LEU A 132 -5.56 -1.07 -22.68
CA LEU A 132 -4.99 -1.81 -21.56
C LEU A 132 -3.96 -2.86 -22.00
N ARG A 133 -4.10 -3.42 -23.21
CA ARG A 133 -3.11 -4.35 -23.77
C ARG A 133 -1.75 -3.69 -24.00
N ASP A 134 -1.73 -2.42 -24.40
CA ASP A 134 -0.49 -1.68 -24.60
C ASP A 134 0.23 -1.45 -23.26
N VAL A 135 -0.53 -1.19 -22.19
CA VAL A 135 0.00 -1.07 -20.83
C VAL A 135 0.57 -2.40 -20.34
N THR A 136 -0.16 -3.50 -20.53
CA THR A 136 0.32 -4.84 -20.17
C THR A 136 1.63 -5.16 -20.89
N ALA A 137 1.72 -4.92 -22.20
CA ALA A 137 2.93 -5.19 -22.97
C ALA A 137 4.15 -4.41 -22.44
N VAL A 138 3.98 -3.16 -22.00
CA VAL A 138 5.06 -2.38 -21.37
C VAL A 138 5.43 -2.97 -20.01
N HIS A 139 4.45 -3.31 -19.17
CA HIS A 139 4.70 -3.89 -17.85
C HIS A 139 5.45 -5.22 -17.92
N GLU A 140 5.11 -6.09 -18.89
CA GLU A 140 5.80 -7.37 -19.09
C GLU A 140 7.29 -7.18 -19.42
N ILE A 141 7.62 -6.14 -20.20
CA ILE A 141 9.01 -5.82 -20.53
C ILE A 141 9.75 -5.23 -19.33
N VAL A 142 9.12 -4.32 -18.58
CA VAL A 142 9.77 -3.60 -17.47
C VAL A 142 9.96 -4.48 -16.24
N TRP A 143 8.96 -5.29 -15.91
CA TRP A 143 8.94 -6.11 -14.69
C TRP A 143 9.30 -7.58 -14.94
N GLU A 144 9.61 -7.94 -16.18
CA GLU A 144 9.97 -9.30 -16.60
C GLU A 144 8.98 -10.38 -16.08
N SER A 145 7.69 -10.02 -16.03
CA SER A 145 6.61 -10.79 -15.40
C SER A 145 5.35 -10.77 -16.27
N ASN A 146 4.57 -11.86 -16.29
CA ASN A 146 3.31 -11.93 -17.03
C ASN A 146 2.14 -11.38 -16.18
N PHE A 147 1.28 -10.54 -16.78
CA PHE A 147 0.16 -9.87 -16.10
C PHE A 147 -1.21 -10.16 -16.73
#